data_AF-A0AA95S742-F1
#
_entry.id   AF-A0AA95S742-F1
#
_cell.length_a   1.000
_cell.length_b   1.000
_cell.length_c   1.000
_cell.angle_alpha   90.00
_cell.angle_beta   90.00
_cell.angle_gamma   90.00
#
_symmetry.space_group_name_H-M   'P 1'
#
loop_
_entity.id
_entity.type
_entity.pdbx_description
1 polymer ?
#
loop_
_entity_poly.entity_id
_entity_poly.type
_entity_poly.pdbx_seq_one_letter_code
_entity_poly.pdbx_strand_id
1 'polypeptide(L)' 'MQKGEHPRREILNSLKAAPVGTIFEIYIPHRGEPLIANLQSFGMNVIVNEIEPMHFRHMAVKLDVF' A
#
# COMPACT_ATOMS: atom_id res chain seq x y z
N MET A 1 17.94 -15.08 -12.96
CA MET A 1 16.91 -14.05 -12.82
C MET A 1 15.67 -14.73 -12.27
N GLN A 2 15.40 -14.55 -10.97
CA GLN A 2 14.43 -15.36 -10.23
C GLN A 2 13.01 -14.87 -10.51
N LYS A 3 12.17 -15.75 -11.07
CA LYS A 3 10.71 -15.62 -11.09
C LYS A 3 10.23 -15.59 -9.62
N GLY A 4 9.88 -14.44 -9.07
CA GLY A 4 9.22 -14.39 -7.76
C GLY A 4 9.52 -13.18 -6.86
N GLU A 5 10.52 -12.37 -7.15
CA GLU A 5 10.72 -11.10 -6.43
C GLU A 5 9.76 -10.04 -6.96
N HIS A 6 8.47 -10.22 -6.64
CA HIS A 6 7.57 -9.08 -6.65
C HIS A 6 8.10 -8.07 -5.61
N PRO A 7 8.09 -6.75 -5.91
CA PRO A 7 8.46 -5.70 -4.96
C PRO A 7 7.58 -5.68 -3.70
N ARG A 8 6.58 -6.56 -3.63
CA ARG A 8 5.77 -6.87 -2.45
C ARG A 8 6.63 -6.96 -1.20
N ARG A 9 7.71 -7.76 -1.17
CA ARG A 9 8.51 -7.94 0.06
C ARG A 9 9.19 -6.64 0.51
N GLU A 10 9.75 -5.87 -0.43
CA GLU A 10 10.38 -4.58 -0.12
C GLU A 10 9.35 -3.56 0.36
N ILE A 11 8.21 -3.47 -0.31
CA ILE A 11 7.10 -2.61 0.11
C ILE A 11 6.66 -3.00 1.53
N LEU A 12 6.48 -4.30 1.80
CA LEU A 12 6.08 -4.77 3.13
C LEU A 12 7.13 -4.43 4.21
N ASN A 13 8.41 -4.55 3.89
CA ASN A 13 9.48 -4.18 4.82
C ASN A 13 9.49 -2.66 5.09
N SER A 14 9.32 -1.84 4.05
CA SER A 14 9.23 -0.39 4.16
C SER A 14 8.01 0.05 4.99
N LEU A 15 6.85 -0.56 4.79
CA LEU A 15 5.65 -0.30 5.58
C LEU A 15 5.86 -0.64 7.06
N LYS A 16 6.53 -1.76 7.35
CA LYS A 16 6.88 -2.15 8.73
C LYS A 16 7.88 -1.19 9.37
N ALA A 17 8.91 -0.76 8.64
CA ALA A 17 9.96 0.11 9.15
C ALA A 17 9.54 1.59 9.27
N ALA A 18 8.50 2.01 8.55
CA ALA A 18 8.06 3.39 8.57
C ALA A 18 7.57 3.85 9.96
N PRO A 19 7.79 5.11 10.34
CA PRO A 19 7.23 5.68 11.56
C PRO A 19 5.69 5.67 11.56
N VAL A 20 5.08 5.59 12.76
CA VAL A 20 3.65 5.93 12.94
C VAL A 20 3.42 7.38 12.49
N GLY A 21 2.27 7.63 11.87
CA GLY A 21 1.92 8.90 11.24
C GLY A 21 2.38 9.02 9.78
N THR A 22 3.13 8.04 9.26
CA THR A 22 3.54 8.04 7.85
C THR A 22 2.34 7.83 6.94
N ILE A 23 2.22 8.69 5.92
CA ILE A 23 1.24 8.58 4.83
C ILE A 23 1.94 7.99 3.61
N PHE A 24 1.33 6.94 3.05
CA PHE A 24 1.75 6.33 1.81
C PHE A 24 0.76 6.69 0.72
N GLU A 25 1.27 7.19 -0.41
CA GLU A 25 0.52 7.33 -1.65
C GLU A 25 1.10 6.38 -2.68
N ILE A 26 0.28 5.47 -3.19
CA ILE A 26 0.69 4.47 -4.17
C ILE A 26 -0.18 4.64 -5.41
N TYR A 27 0.47 4.90 -6.54
CA TYR A 27 -0.17 5.12 -7.83
C TYR A 27 -0.04 3.87 -8.69
N ILE A 28 -1.16 3.30 -9.14
CA ILE A 28 -1.20 2.09 -9.95
C ILE A 28 -2.27 2.14 -11.04
N PRO A 29 -2.08 1.43 -12.17
CA PRO A 29 -2.99 1.54 -13.30
C PRO A 29 -4.25 0.65 -13.20
N HIS A 30 -4.58 0.16 -12.01
CA HIS A 30 -5.70 -0.73 -11.72
C HIS A 30 -6.03 -0.66 -10.22
N ARG A 31 -7.18 -1.19 -9.78
CA ARG A 31 -7.64 -1.09 -8.39
C ARG A 31 -6.74 -1.78 -7.34
N GLY A 32 -5.84 -2.68 -7.74
CA GLY A 32 -4.82 -3.27 -6.87
C GLY A 32 -5.33 -3.89 -5.56
N GLU A 33 -6.41 -4.67 -5.62
CA GLU A 33 -7.02 -5.36 -4.46
C GLU A 33 -6.01 -6.16 -3.60
N PRO A 34 -5.01 -6.88 -4.17
CA PRO A 34 -4.01 -7.57 -3.37
C PRO A 34 -3.08 -6.64 -2.58
N LEU A 35 -2.91 -5.39 -3.02
CA LEU A 35 -2.13 -4.38 -2.30
C LEU A 35 -2.98 -3.77 -1.18
N ILE A 36 -4.26 -3.50 -1.43
CA ILE A 36 -5.20 -3.00 -0.42
C ILE A 36 -5.29 -3.99 0.75
N ALA A 37 -5.52 -5.27 0.46
CA ALA A 37 -5.61 -6.31 1.48
C ALA A 37 -4.32 -6.43 2.31
N ASN A 38 -3.16 -6.28 1.66
CA ASN A 38 -1.88 -6.24 2.37
C ASN A 38 -1.80 -5.03 3.31
N LEU A 39 -2.08 -3.82 2.83
CA LEU A 39 -2.02 -2.62 3.66
C LEU A 39 -2.97 -2.71 4.87
N GLN A 40 -4.18 -3.23 4.65
CA GLN A 40 -5.16 -3.46 5.71
C GLN A 40 -4.68 -4.51 6.73
N SER A 41 -4.01 -5.58 6.31
CA SER A 41 -3.48 -6.58 7.23
C SER A 41 -2.32 -6.08 8.10
N PHE A 42 -1.70 -4.94 7.74
CA PHE A 42 -0.79 -4.19 8.60
C PHE A 42 -1.48 -3.18 9.52
N GLY A 43 -2.81 -3.19 9.60
CA GLY A 43 -3.59 -2.29 10.45
C GLY A 43 -3.73 -0.88 9.87
N MET A 44 -3.46 -0.68 8.58
CA MET A 44 -3.62 0.63 7.95
C MET A 44 -5.00 0.78 7.33
N ASN A 45 -5.60 1.95 7.55
CA ASN A 45 -6.77 2.38 6.77
C ASN A 45 -6.31 2.74 5.36
N VAL A 46 -7.04 2.25 4.34
CA VAL A 46 -6.71 2.48 2.92
C VAL A 46 -7.88 3.17 2.23
N ILE A 47 -7.61 4.31 1.62
CA ILE A 47 -8.52 5.04 0.75
C ILE A 47 -8.09 4.81 -0.68
N VAL A 48 -9.03 4.45 -1.56
CA VAL A 48 -8.79 4.17 -2.97
C VAL A 48 -9.53 5.21 -3.79
N ASN A 49 -8.78 6.04 -4.51
CA ASN A 49 -9.34 7.05 -5.41
C ASN A 49 -8.96 6.71 -6.85
N GLU A 50 -9.93 6.59 -7.74
CA GLU A 50 -9.67 6.70 -9.18
C GLU A 50 -9.58 8.17 -9.54
N ILE A 51 -8.38 8.64 -9.88
CA ILE A 51 -8.13 10.06 -10.18
C ILE A 51 -8.30 10.37 -11.67
N GLU A 52 -8.05 9.38 -12.52
CA GLU A 52 -8.33 9.37 -13.95
C GLU A 52 -8.66 7.93 -14.36
N PRO A 53 -9.27 7.68 -15.54
CA PRO A 53 -9.52 6.33 -16.00
C PRO A 53 -8.25 5.49 -15.96
N MET A 54 -8.32 4.34 -15.30
CA MET A 54 -7.17 3.44 -15.12
C MET A 54 -6.00 4.06 -14.34
N HIS A 55 -6.23 5.08 -13.52
CA HIS A 55 -5.23 5.65 -12.61
C HIS A 55 -5.79 5.71 -11.18
N PHE A 56 -5.27 4.82 -10.34
CA PHE A 56 -5.72 4.68 -8.96
C PHE A 56 -4.64 5.17 -8.02
N ARG A 57 -5.04 6.01 -7.07
CA ARG A 57 -4.23 6.41 -5.93
C ARG A 57 -4.74 5.70 -4.68
N HIS A 58 -3.88 4.86 -4.10
CA HIS A 58 -4.10 4.29 -2.78
C HIS A 58 -3.41 5.17 -1.75
N MET A 59 -4.18 5.71 -0.83
CA MET A 59 -3.67 6.45 0.31
C MET A 59 -3.83 5.59 1.56
N ALA A 60 -2.74 5.35 2.27
CA ALA A 60 -2.76 4.63 3.54
C ALA A 60 -1.99 5.37 4.61
N VAL A 61 -2.47 5.32 5.85
CA VAL A 61 -1.79 5.92 6.99
C VAL A 61 -1.42 4.84 8.00
N LYS A 62 -0.17 4.86 8.45
CA LYS A 62 0.27 4.03 9.56
C LYS A 62 -0.15 4.66 10.87
N LEU A 63 -1.13 4.07 11.53
CA LEU A 63 -1.59 4.49 12.84
C LEU A 63 -0.98 3.58 13.91
N ASP A 64 -0.87 4.08 15.13
CA ASP A 64 -0.49 3.25 16.27
C ASP A 64 -1.64 2.28 16.58
N VAL A 65 -1.29 1.08 17.02
CA VAL A 65 -2.29 0.09 17.44
C VAL A 65 -2.53 0.33 18.92
N PHE A 66 -3.69 0.90 19.28
CA PHE A 66 -4.10 1.16 20.66
C PHE A 66 -4.18 -0.12 21.50
#